data_AF-A0A3M8FV51-F1
#
_entry.id   AF-A0A3M8FV51-F1
#
_cell.length_a   1.000
_cell.length_b   1.000
_cell.length_c   1.000
_cell.angle_alpha   90.00
_cell.angle_beta   90.00
_cell.angle_gamma   90.00
#
_symmetry.space_group_name_H-M   'P 1'
#
loop_
_entity.id
_entity.type
_entity.pdbx_description
1 polymer ?
#
loop_
_entity_poly.entity_id
_entity_poly.type
_entity_poly.pdbx_seq_one_letter_code
_entity_poly.pdbx_strand_id
1 'polypeptide(L)'
;MLLCTLAETDFIMFWGRLHPLFVHLPIGMVAALVIVEAMTIMAKPEYVSATRKLLIWMTAISAILSSLAGWFLAGEGGYSESLLFWHRWLGIAFAAVLLVGAAISLTPKWSVGLLRAGVLGAAVVLMTITGHMGGTMTHGESYLSKYAPPLLANLLGPSETAEPIGPVETTAVSSDAQIVMEMLEARCVECHGASKQKGRLRLDTPEGIAGVLTEGDPAQSELFRRISLPADDFDIMPPEGEVIRDEEVLAVMRWIRDGAVLSSSEFTDDGAKVERGSP
;
A
#
# COMPACT_ATOMS: atom_id res chain seq x y z
N MET A 1 -20.72 -21.00 21.10
CA MET A 1 -20.78 -19.64 20.53
C MET A 1 -19.40 -19.15 20.11
N LEU A 2 -18.38 -19.18 20.99
CA LEU A 2 -17.00 -18.78 20.66
C LEU A 2 -16.33 -19.57 19.51
N LEU A 3 -16.52 -20.89 19.45
CA LEU A 3 -15.97 -21.72 18.37
C LEU A 3 -16.63 -21.45 17.00
N CYS A 4 -17.88 -20.97 16.99
CA CYS A 4 -18.60 -20.64 15.76
C CYS A 4 -18.12 -19.30 15.20
N THR A 5 -17.88 -18.32 16.08
CA THR A 5 -17.34 -17.00 15.71
C THR A 5 -15.89 -17.08 15.25
N LEU A 6 -15.09 -18.00 15.79
CA LEU A 6 -13.71 -18.21 15.32
C LEU A 6 -13.69 -18.83 13.91
N ALA A 7 -14.49 -19.87 13.67
CA ALA A 7 -14.60 -20.51 12.35
C ALA A 7 -15.12 -19.56 11.26
N GLU A 8 -16.08 -18.67 11.59
CA GLU A 8 -16.56 -17.62 10.68
C GLU A 8 -15.45 -16.61 10.36
N THR A 9 -14.64 -16.23 11.35
CA THR A 9 -13.52 -15.29 11.16
C THR A 9 -12.45 -15.91 10.26
N ASP A 10 -12.07 -17.17 10.51
CA ASP A 10 -11.07 -17.89 9.71
C ASP A 10 -11.53 -18.06 8.25
N PHE A 11 -12.83 -18.33 8.04
CA PHE A 11 -13.41 -18.42 6.71
C PHE A 11 -13.35 -17.09 5.95
N ILE A 12 -13.76 -15.99 6.59
CA ILE A 12 -13.72 -14.64 5.98
C ILE A 12 -12.28 -14.29 5.60
N MET A 13 -11.32 -14.54 6.49
CA MET A 13 -9.91 -14.24 6.25
C MET A 13 -9.31 -15.10 5.14
N PHE A 14 -9.64 -16.39 5.07
CA PHE A 14 -9.20 -17.27 3.99
C PHE A 14 -9.66 -16.76 2.62
N TRP A 15 -10.95 -16.45 2.47
CA TRP A 15 -11.49 -15.94 1.20
C TRP A 15 -11.03 -14.51 0.90
N GLY A 16 -10.79 -13.69 1.93
CA GLY A 16 -10.21 -12.36 1.78
C GLY A 16 -8.82 -12.40 1.17
N ARG A 17 -7.97 -13.32 1.65
CA ARG A 17 -6.59 -13.50 1.14
C ARG A 17 -6.51 -13.96 -0.31
N LEU A 18 -7.62 -14.35 -0.94
CA LEU A 18 -7.69 -14.60 -2.38
C LEU A 18 -7.82 -13.32 -3.22
N HIS A 19 -7.99 -12.14 -2.61
CA HIS A 19 -8.12 -10.89 -3.34
C HIS A 19 -6.95 -10.63 -4.32
N PRO A 20 -5.66 -10.76 -3.92
CA PRO A 20 -4.56 -10.64 -4.87
C PRO A 20 -4.65 -11.63 -6.03
N LEU A 21 -5.04 -12.89 -5.78
CA LEU A 21 -5.22 -13.89 -6.83
C LEU A 21 -6.25 -13.43 -7.87
N PHE A 22 -7.42 -12.96 -7.41
CA PHE A 22 -8.48 -12.50 -8.31
C PHE A 22 -8.20 -11.15 -8.98
N VAL A 23 -7.30 -10.32 -8.44
CA VAL A 23 -6.88 -9.02 -9.03
C VAL A 23 -6.07 -9.20 -10.31
N HIS A 24 -5.22 -10.22 -10.40
CA HIS A 24 -4.33 -10.40 -11.56
C HIS A 24 -5.11 -10.71 -12.85
N LEU A 25 -6.23 -11.41 -12.73
CA LEU A 25 -7.09 -11.81 -13.85
C LEU A 25 -7.70 -10.61 -14.60
N PRO A 26 -8.48 -9.69 -13.98
CA PRO A 26 -9.06 -8.56 -14.66
C PRO A 26 -7.99 -7.59 -15.19
N ILE A 27 -6.85 -7.43 -14.50
CA ILE A 27 -5.74 -6.59 -15.00
C ILE A 27 -5.21 -7.15 -16.33
N GLY A 28 -4.86 -8.44 -16.35
CA GLY A 28 -4.37 -9.10 -17.56
C GLY A 28 -5.41 -9.10 -18.70
N MET A 29 -6.68 -9.32 -18.36
CA MET A 29 -7.76 -9.34 -19.37
C MET A 29 -8.12 -7.95 -19.90
N VAL A 30 -8.00 -6.87 -19.10
CA VAL A 30 -8.11 -5.49 -19.61
C VAL A 30 -6.96 -5.17 -20.57
N ALA A 31 -5.72 -5.55 -20.21
CA ALA A 31 -4.58 -5.38 -21.11
C ALA A 31 -4.80 -6.16 -22.44
N ALA A 32 -5.28 -7.40 -22.36
CA ALA A 32 -5.66 -8.18 -23.54
C ALA A 32 -6.78 -7.52 -24.35
N LEU A 33 -7.79 -6.94 -23.69
CA LEU A 33 -8.86 -6.19 -24.36
C LEU A 33 -8.34 -4.98 -25.13
N VAL A 34 -7.35 -4.24 -24.59
CA VAL A 34 -6.69 -3.13 -25.29
C VAL A 34 -5.96 -3.62 -26.54
N ILE A 35 -5.26 -4.75 -26.46
CA ILE A 35 -4.58 -5.36 -27.61
C ILE A 35 -5.61 -5.77 -28.67
N VAL A 36 -6.67 -6.47 -28.25
CA VAL A 36 -7.78 -6.91 -29.12
C VAL A 36 -8.48 -5.70 -29.76
N GLU A 37 -8.62 -4.58 -29.04
CA GLU A 37 -9.15 -3.32 -29.58
C GLU A 37 -8.24 -2.77 -30.68
N ALA A 38 -6.93 -2.69 -30.46
CA ALA A 38 -5.97 -2.24 -31.46
C ALA A 38 -5.93 -3.15 -32.70
N MET A 39 -6.07 -4.46 -32.53
CA MET A 39 -6.13 -5.43 -33.63
C MET A 39 -7.32 -5.19 -34.57
N THR A 40 -8.39 -4.51 -34.14
CA THR A 40 -9.51 -4.17 -35.04
C THR A 40 -9.15 -3.24 -36.18
N ILE A 41 -8.02 -2.54 -36.07
CA ILE A 41 -7.47 -1.68 -37.14
C ILE A 41 -6.87 -2.54 -38.26
N MET A 42 -6.33 -3.71 -37.92
CA MET A 42 -5.54 -4.57 -38.82
C MET A 42 -6.25 -5.85 -39.25
N ALA A 43 -7.17 -6.36 -38.43
CA ALA A 43 -7.86 -7.63 -38.62
C ALA A 43 -9.35 -7.45 -38.92
N LYS A 44 -9.96 -8.40 -39.64
CA LYS A 44 -11.40 -8.35 -39.92
C LYS A 44 -12.22 -8.41 -38.63
N PRO A 45 -13.29 -7.62 -38.49
CA PRO A 45 -14.11 -7.57 -37.28
C PRO A 45 -14.66 -8.94 -36.82
N GLU A 46 -14.90 -9.86 -37.75
CA GLU A 46 -15.40 -11.21 -37.49
C GLU A 46 -14.49 -12.00 -36.53
N TYR A 47 -13.16 -11.93 -36.72
CA TYR A 47 -12.20 -12.65 -35.88
C TYR A 47 -12.06 -12.08 -34.47
N VAL A 48 -12.31 -10.77 -34.31
CA VAL A 48 -12.05 -10.05 -33.06
C VAL A 48 -13.30 -9.97 -32.18
N SER A 49 -14.49 -10.05 -32.78
CA SER A 49 -15.77 -9.81 -32.10
C SER A 49 -16.11 -10.83 -31.01
N ALA A 50 -15.92 -12.13 -31.28
CA ALA A 50 -16.20 -13.20 -30.33
C ALA A 50 -15.22 -13.16 -29.13
N THR A 51 -13.92 -13.06 -29.42
CA THR A 51 -12.86 -12.93 -28.41
C THR A 51 -13.08 -11.74 -27.50
N ARG A 52 -13.45 -10.58 -28.05
CA ARG A 52 -13.73 -9.38 -27.26
C ARG A 52 -14.90 -9.57 -26.31
N LYS A 53 -16.00 -10.17 -26.79
CA LYS A 53 -17.17 -10.46 -25.95
C LYS A 53 -16.82 -11.43 -24.82
N LEU A 54 -16.08 -12.50 -25.12
CA LEU A 54 -15.63 -13.43 -24.10
C LEU A 54 -14.76 -12.74 -23.05
N LEU A 55 -13.77 -11.95 -23.48
CA LEU A 55 -12.86 -11.24 -22.59
C LEU A 55 -13.61 -10.28 -21.66
N ILE A 56 -14.50 -9.40 -22.17
CA ILE A 56 -15.18 -8.41 -21.32
C ILE A 56 -16.06 -9.08 -20.23
N TRP A 57 -16.70 -10.21 -20.55
CA TRP A 57 -17.46 -10.98 -19.56
C TRP A 57 -16.56 -11.62 -18.50
N MET A 58 -15.46 -12.26 -18.92
CA MET A 58 -14.50 -12.85 -18.00
C MET A 58 -13.86 -11.80 -17.08
N THR A 59 -13.50 -10.63 -17.64
CA THR A 59 -12.97 -9.50 -16.87
C THR A 59 -14.00 -9.01 -15.85
N ALA A 60 -15.27 -8.82 -16.26
CA ALA A 60 -16.32 -8.34 -15.37
C ALA A 60 -16.59 -9.30 -14.20
N ILE A 61 -16.69 -10.60 -14.48
CA ILE A 61 -16.89 -11.63 -13.45
C ILE A 61 -15.70 -11.64 -12.49
N SER A 62 -14.47 -11.63 -13.01
CA SER A 62 -13.29 -11.65 -12.16
C SER A 62 -13.11 -10.36 -11.33
N ALA A 63 -13.51 -9.20 -11.87
CA ALA A 63 -13.52 -7.95 -11.13
C ALA A 63 -14.52 -7.99 -9.97
N ILE A 64 -15.71 -8.57 -10.17
CA ILE A 64 -16.70 -8.78 -9.08
C ILE A 64 -16.12 -9.72 -8.01
N LEU A 65 -15.54 -10.86 -8.40
CA LEU A 65 -14.92 -11.79 -7.46
C LEU A 65 -13.78 -11.13 -6.67
N SER A 66 -12.96 -10.32 -7.34
CA SER A 66 -11.92 -9.52 -6.71
C SER A 66 -12.48 -8.51 -5.72
N SER A 67 -13.52 -7.75 -6.06
CA SER A 67 -14.17 -6.81 -5.14
C SER A 67 -14.81 -7.50 -3.93
N LEU A 68 -15.41 -8.68 -4.12
CA LEU A 68 -15.98 -9.47 -3.02
C LEU A 68 -14.89 -9.99 -2.08
N ALA A 69 -13.81 -10.57 -2.60
CA ALA A 69 -12.66 -11.00 -1.81
C ALA A 69 -12.01 -9.81 -1.09
N GLY A 70 -11.87 -8.67 -1.76
CA GLY A 70 -11.31 -7.44 -1.17
C GLY A 70 -12.17 -6.90 -0.02
N TRP A 71 -13.50 -7.08 -0.10
CA TRP A 71 -14.41 -6.71 1.00
C TRP A 71 -14.16 -7.55 2.26
N PHE A 72 -13.85 -8.83 2.10
CA PHE A 72 -13.47 -9.69 3.22
C PHE A 72 -12.07 -9.35 3.76
N LEU A 73 -11.11 -9.08 2.85
CA LEU A 73 -9.74 -8.71 3.24
C LEU A 73 -9.66 -7.40 4.03
N ALA A 74 -10.56 -6.46 3.76
CA ALA A 74 -10.62 -5.19 4.50
C ALA A 74 -10.79 -5.37 6.02
N GLY A 75 -11.29 -6.53 6.48
CA GLY A 75 -11.40 -6.87 7.90
C GLY A 75 -10.07 -7.18 8.60
N GLU A 76 -8.99 -7.46 7.87
CA GLU A 76 -7.65 -7.70 8.43
C GLU A 76 -7.11 -6.46 9.17
N GLY A 77 -7.54 -5.26 8.73
CA GLY A 77 -7.12 -3.99 9.30
C GLY A 77 -5.67 -3.62 8.92
N GLY A 78 -5.16 -2.57 9.55
CA GLY A 78 -3.79 -2.09 9.31
C GLY A 78 -3.58 -1.33 8.01
N TYR A 79 -4.65 -0.94 7.34
CA TYR A 79 -4.65 0.00 6.22
C TYR A 79 -5.09 1.38 6.69
N SER A 80 -4.62 2.45 6.04
CA SER A 80 -5.15 3.79 6.31
C SER A 80 -6.62 3.89 5.88
N GLU A 81 -7.46 4.49 6.74
CA GLU A 81 -8.91 4.54 6.51
C GLU A 81 -9.29 5.27 5.22
N SER A 82 -8.59 6.36 4.91
CA SER A 82 -8.82 7.18 3.72
C SER A 82 -8.42 6.43 2.44
N LEU A 83 -7.24 5.81 2.42
CA LEU A 83 -6.75 5.06 1.25
C LEU A 83 -7.63 3.84 0.98
N LEU A 84 -8.00 3.10 2.05
CA LEU A 84 -8.91 1.96 1.95
C LEU A 84 -10.29 2.38 1.44
N PHE A 85 -10.84 3.50 1.93
CA PHE A 85 -12.13 4.02 1.47
C PHE A 85 -12.13 4.27 -0.03
N TRP A 86 -11.14 5.03 -0.53
CA TRP A 86 -11.07 5.39 -1.94
C TRP A 86 -10.77 4.16 -2.83
N HIS A 87 -9.87 3.27 -2.40
CA HIS A 87 -9.52 2.08 -3.18
C HIS A 87 -10.73 1.16 -3.34
N ARG A 88 -11.49 0.96 -2.25
CA ARG A 88 -12.70 0.14 -2.24
C ARG A 88 -13.73 0.65 -3.24
N TRP A 89 -14.04 1.95 -3.22
CA TRP A 89 -15.07 2.50 -4.09
C TRP A 89 -14.63 2.60 -5.55
N LEU A 90 -13.36 2.90 -5.82
CA LEU A 90 -12.82 2.89 -7.19
C LEU A 90 -12.78 1.46 -7.77
N GLY A 91 -12.46 0.46 -6.96
CA GLY A 91 -12.54 -0.95 -7.35
C GLY A 91 -13.96 -1.40 -7.69
N ILE A 92 -14.95 -1.00 -6.88
CA ILE A 92 -16.37 -1.28 -7.18
C ILE A 92 -16.82 -0.55 -8.45
N ALA A 93 -16.40 0.71 -8.65
CA ALA A 93 -16.70 1.48 -9.86
C ALA A 93 -16.09 0.81 -11.10
N PHE A 94 -14.86 0.31 -11.01
CA PHE A 94 -14.20 -0.46 -12.07
C PHE A 94 -15.01 -1.72 -12.43
N ALA A 95 -15.41 -2.51 -11.45
CA ALA A 95 -16.27 -3.70 -11.68
C ALA A 95 -17.61 -3.32 -12.32
N ALA A 96 -18.24 -2.23 -11.89
CA ALA A 96 -19.49 -1.74 -12.46
C ALA A 96 -19.33 -1.29 -13.93
N VAL A 97 -18.27 -0.55 -14.26
CA VAL A 97 -17.97 -0.14 -15.64
C VAL A 97 -17.78 -1.37 -16.55
N LEU A 98 -17.05 -2.38 -16.08
CA LEU A 98 -16.86 -3.62 -16.83
C LEU A 98 -18.18 -4.40 -17.00
N LEU A 99 -19.01 -4.46 -15.97
CA LEU A 99 -20.32 -5.11 -16.04
C LEU A 99 -21.26 -4.39 -17.02
N VAL A 100 -21.28 -3.06 -17.00
CA VAL A 100 -22.01 -2.25 -17.98
C VAL A 100 -21.48 -2.51 -19.39
N GLY A 101 -20.16 -2.55 -19.57
CA GLY A 101 -19.54 -2.93 -20.84
C GLY A 101 -19.98 -4.31 -21.32
N ALA A 102 -19.92 -5.31 -20.44
CA ALA A 102 -20.35 -6.66 -20.72
C ALA A 102 -21.86 -6.72 -21.10
N ALA A 103 -22.72 -5.98 -20.41
CA ALA A 103 -24.15 -5.88 -20.75
C ALA A 103 -24.37 -5.20 -22.11
N ILE A 104 -23.69 -4.09 -22.40
CA ILE A 104 -23.76 -3.42 -23.70
C ILE A 104 -23.29 -4.36 -24.82
N SER A 105 -22.33 -5.26 -24.55
CA SER A 105 -21.83 -6.26 -25.51
C SER A 105 -22.89 -7.24 -26.04
N LEU A 106 -24.01 -7.38 -25.32
CA LEU A 106 -25.18 -8.15 -25.75
C LEU A 106 -26.09 -7.38 -26.71
N THR A 107 -25.90 -6.07 -26.84
CA THR A 107 -26.73 -5.19 -27.67
C THR A 107 -26.04 -4.81 -28.98
N PRO A 108 -26.80 -4.39 -30.02
CA PRO A 108 -26.20 -3.87 -31.25
C PRO A 108 -25.32 -2.63 -31.02
N LYS A 109 -25.53 -1.89 -29.93
CA LYS A 109 -24.75 -0.68 -29.59
C LYS A 109 -23.27 -0.96 -29.37
N TRP A 110 -22.88 -2.21 -29.08
CA TRP A 110 -21.47 -2.59 -28.93
C TRP A 110 -20.65 -2.47 -30.22
N SER A 111 -21.30 -2.40 -31.39
CA SER A 111 -20.63 -2.11 -32.66
C SER A 111 -20.19 -0.65 -32.78
N VAL A 112 -20.74 0.25 -31.95
CA VAL A 112 -20.37 1.66 -31.92
C VAL A 112 -18.98 1.80 -31.29
N GLY A 113 -17.98 2.03 -32.14
CA GLY A 113 -16.58 2.10 -31.74
C GLY A 113 -16.31 3.10 -30.63
N LEU A 114 -16.92 4.29 -30.67
CA LEU A 114 -16.73 5.33 -29.66
C LEU A 114 -17.24 4.92 -28.27
N LEU A 115 -18.42 4.29 -28.19
CA LEU A 115 -18.98 3.81 -26.93
C LEU A 115 -18.07 2.72 -26.31
N ARG A 116 -17.64 1.77 -27.13
CA ARG A 116 -16.74 0.69 -26.73
C ARG A 116 -15.38 1.24 -26.25
N ALA A 117 -14.78 2.15 -27.02
CA ALA A 117 -13.54 2.81 -26.65
C ALA A 117 -13.68 3.63 -25.36
N GLY A 118 -14.83 4.28 -25.15
CA GLY A 118 -15.14 5.00 -23.91
C GLY A 118 -15.21 4.08 -22.69
N VAL A 119 -15.89 2.93 -22.80
CA VAL A 119 -15.94 1.92 -21.72
C VAL A 119 -14.55 1.38 -21.41
N LEU A 120 -13.78 1.02 -22.43
CA LEU A 120 -12.43 0.48 -22.25
C LEU A 120 -11.47 1.52 -21.67
N GLY A 121 -11.54 2.77 -22.15
CA GLY A 121 -10.74 3.87 -21.62
C GLY A 121 -11.06 4.16 -20.15
N ALA A 122 -12.35 4.19 -19.78
CA ALA A 122 -12.77 4.34 -18.39
C ALA A 122 -12.27 3.17 -17.52
N ALA A 123 -12.35 1.93 -18.01
CA ALA A 123 -11.83 0.77 -17.31
C ALA A 123 -10.31 0.85 -17.10
N VAL A 124 -9.53 1.25 -18.11
CA VAL A 124 -8.08 1.43 -18.00
C VAL A 124 -7.73 2.51 -16.97
N VAL A 125 -8.39 3.67 -17.03
CA VAL A 125 -8.14 4.77 -16.08
C VAL A 125 -8.43 4.33 -14.65
N LEU A 126 -9.61 3.73 -14.41
CA LEU A 126 -9.98 3.24 -13.08
C LEU A 126 -9.03 2.14 -12.59
N MET A 127 -8.64 1.20 -13.46
CA MET A 127 -7.69 0.14 -13.14
C MET A 127 -6.33 0.72 -12.72
N THR A 128 -5.81 1.71 -13.46
CA THR A 128 -4.52 2.35 -13.14
C THR A 128 -4.57 3.05 -11.78
N ILE A 129 -5.61 3.85 -11.51
CA ILE A 129 -5.74 4.57 -10.24
C ILE A 129 -5.94 3.58 -9.08
N THR A 130 -6.87 2.62 -9.23
CA THR A 130 -7.16 1.63 -8.19
C THR A 130 -5.94 0.73 -7.94
N GLY A 131 -5.22 0.34 -8.99
CA GLY A 131 -4.01 -0.46 -8.94
C GLY A 131 -2.86 0.26 -8.23
N HIS A 132 -2.67 1.56 -8.51
CA HIS A 132 -1.69 2.38 -7.81
C HIS A 132 -1.98 2.38 -6.29
N MET A 133 -3.22 2.66 -5.90
CA MET A 133 -3.62 2.64 -4.49
C MET A 133 -3.49 1.26 -3.83
N GLY A 134 -3.79 0.19 -4.58
CA GLY A 134 -3.58 -1.18 -4.12
C GLY A 134 -2.11 -1.48 -3.86
N GLY A 135 -1.23 -0.98 -4.73
CA GLY A 135 0.21 -0.98 -4.55
C GLY A 135 0.63 -0.22 -3.29
N THR A 136 0.12 0.99 -3.11
CA THR A 136 0.39 1.83 -1.93
C THR A 136 0.00 1.15 -0.61
N MET A 137 -1.16 0.49 -0.55
CA MET A 137 -1.57 -0.24 0.68
C MET A 137 -0.68 -1.45 1.00
N THR A 138 -0.11 -2.07 -0.04
CA THR A 138 0.68 -3.30 0.12
C THR A 138 2.14 -2.99 0.40
N HIS A 139 2.72 -2.03 -0.33
CA HIS A 139 4.15 -1.71 -0.35
C HIS A 139 4.51 -0.31 0.16
N GLY A 140 3.54 0.52 0.59
CA GLY A 140 3.79 1.89 1.05
C GLY A 140 3.82 2.93 -0.07
N GLU A 141 3.88 4.21 0.31
CA GLU A 141 3.78 5.35 -0.62
C GLU A 141 5.05 5.61 -1.45
N SER A 142 6.22 5.33 -0.89
CA SER A 142 7.52 5.59 -1.52
C SER A 142 8.03 4.43 -2.40
N TYR A 143 7.29 3.33 -2.49
CA TYR A 143 7.75 2.12 -3.17
C TYR A 143 8.18 2.36 -4.64
N LEU A 144 7.39 3.13 -5.39
CA LEU A 144 7.68 3.42 -6.80
C LEU A 144 8.76 4.52 -6.98
N SER A 145 8.89 5.43 -6.03
CA SER A 145 9.83 6.56 -6.11
C SER A 145 11.25 6.19 -5.64
N LYS A 146 11.38 5.18 -4.77
CA LYS A 146 12.66 4.72 -4.20
C LYS A 146 13.74 4.42 -5.24
N TYR A 147 13.35 3.92 -6.41
CA TYR A 147 14.27 3.61 -7.52
C TYR A 147 13.89 4.32 -8.82
N ALA A 148 13.11 5.41 -8.72
CA ALA A 148 12.67 6.13 -9.91
C ALA A 148 13.88 6.77 -10.62
N PRO A 149 14.03 6.57 -11.95
CA PRO A 149 15.06 7.27 -12.69
C PRO A 149 14.81 8.79 -12.62
N PRO A 150 15.86 9.64 -12.72
CA PRO A 150 15.73 11.09 -12.58
C PRO A 150 14.68 11.71 -13.53
N LEU A 151 14.45 11.09 -14.68
CA LEU A 151 13.45 11.49 -15.67
C LEU A 151 12.01 11.38 -15.17
N LEU A 152 11.73 10.50 -14.20
CA LEU A 152 10.40 10.24 -13.65
C LEU A 152 10.20 10.82 -12.25
N ALA A 153 11.23 11.43 -11.64
CA ALA A 153 11.16 12.02 -10.29
C ALA A 153 10.07 13.10 -10.17
N ASN A 154 9.88 13.91 -11.22
CA ASN A 154 8.82 14.93 -11.21
C ASN A 154 7.40 14.35 -11.36
N LEU A 155 7.26 13.10 -11.79
CA LEU A 155 5.97 12.42 -12.00
C LEU A 155 5.58 11.50 -10.84
N LEU A 156 6.57 10.83 -10.23
CA LEU A 156 6.37 9.83 -9.18
C LEU A 156 6.57 10.37 -7.76
N GLY A 157 6.85 11.68 -7.63
CA GLY A 157 7.21 12.33 -6.37
C GLY A 157 8.72 12.35 -6.15
N PRO A 158 9.22 13.16 -5.19
CA PRO A 158 10.65 13.23 -4.91
C PRO A 158 11.17 11.81 -4.69
N SER A 159 12.05 11.40 -5.59
CA SER A 159 12.85 10.21 -5.37
C SER A 159 13.76 10.58 -4.21
N GLU A 160 13.63 9.87 -3.09
CA GLU A 160 14.76 9.69 -2.20
C GLU A 160 15.79 8.92 -3.02
N THR A 161 16.53 9.65 -3.86
CA THR A 161 17.78 9.16 -4.37
C THR A 161 18.55 8.80 -3.12
N ALA A 162 18.69 7.51 -2.86
CA ALA A 162 19.73 7.01 -1.99
C ALA A 162 21.00 7.69 -2.48
N GLU A 163 21.39 8.77 -1.81
CA GLU A 163 22.74 9.27 -1.96
C GLU A 163 23.62 8.04 -1.75
N PRO A 164 24.58 7.77 -2.65
CA PRO A 164 25.59 6.79 -2.31
C PRO A 164 26.13 7.27 -0.98
N ILE A 165 26.06 6.41 0.04
CA ILE A 165 26.72 6.63 1.32
C ILE A 165 28.20 6.75 0.97
N GLY A 166 28.62 7.96 0.64
CA GLY A 166 30.01 8.35 0.60
C GLY A 166 30.58 8.08 1.98
N PRO A 167 31.92 8.05 2.12
CA PRO A 167 32.51 7.93 3.44
C PRO A 167 31.91 9.05 4.30
N VAL A 168 31.14 8.65 5.33
CA VAL A 168 30.55 9.56 6.29
C VAL A 168 31.69 10.41 6.82
N GLU A 169 31.75 11.68 6.41
CA GLU A 169 32.66 12.63 7.01
C GLU A 169 32.24 12.77 8.47
N THR A 170 32.99 12.06 9.31
CA THR A 170 32.83 11.94 10.74
C THR A 170 33.15 13.30 11.38
N THR A 171 32.22 14.25 11.33
CA THR A 171 32.41 15.57 11.96
C THR A 171 31.22 16.07 12.78
N ALA A 172 30.12 15.33 12.87
CA ALA A 172 29.13 15.51 13.92
C ALA A 172 28.81 14.14 14.54
N VAL A 173 28.98 14.01 15.86
CA VAL A 173 28.47 12.85 16.59
C VAL A 173 26.95 12.93 16.53
N SER A 174 26.31 12.13 15.69
CA SER A 174 24.86 11.98 15.70
C SER A 174 24.42 11.49 17.07
N SER A 175 23.37 12.10 17.63
CA SER A 175 22.83 11.68 18.92
C SER A 175 22.18 10.30 18.78
N ASP A 176 22.08 9.55 19.87
CA ASP A 176 21.33 8.28 19.84
C ASP A 176 19.87 8.50 19.40
N ALA A 177 19.25 9.64 19.78
CA ALA A 177 17.92 10.02 19.31
C ALA A 177 17.84 10.13 17.78
N GLN A 178 18.81 10.83 17.16
CA GLN A 178 18.87 10.98 15.72
C GLN A 178 19.02 9.62 15.01
N ILE A 179 19.92 8.75 15.50
CA ILE A 179 20.11 7.40 14.94
C ILE A 179 18.82 6.60 15.03
N VAL A 180 18.10 6.69 16.16
CA VAL A 180 16.83 6.00 16.35
C VAL A 180 15.77 6.52 15.38
N MET A 181 15.62 7.84 15.23
CA MET A 181 14.62 8.42 14.32
C MET A 181 14.90 8.06 12.86
N GLU A 182 16.15 8.15 12.41
CA GLU A 182 16.55 7.74 11.06
C GLU A 182 16.27 6.25 10.82
N MET A 183 16.52 5.41 11.82
CA MET A 183 16.22 3.97 11.77
C MET A 183 14.71 3.70 11.68
N LEU A 184 13.90 4.39 12.49
CA LEU A 184 12.44 4.24 12.48
C LEU A 184 11.86 4.68 11.13
N GLU A 185 12.30 5.81 10.59
CA GLU A 185 11.86 6.30 9.28
C GLU A 185 12.21 5.30 8.17
N ALA A 186 13.46 4.83 8.15
CA ALA A 186 13.96 3.97 7.10
C ALA A 186 13.36 2.55 7.11
N ARG A 187 12.96 2.02 8.27
CA ARG A 187 12.62 0.58 8.43
C ARG A 187 11.27 0.29 9.09
N CYS A 188 10.68 1.26 9.79
CA CYS A 188 9.44 1.04 10.55
C CYS A 188 8.24 1.77 9.94
N VAL A 189 8.42 3.00 9.45
CA VAL A 189 7.33 3.86 8.96
C VAL A 189 6.62 3.30 7.73
N GLU A 190 7.29 2.51 6.88
CA GLU A 190 6.64 1.85 5.74
C GLU A 190 5.45 0.95 6.16
N CYS A 191 5.57 0.28 7.31
CA CYS A 191 4.54 -0.62 7.82
C CYS A 191 3.73 -0.05 9.00
N HIS A 192 4.28 0.94 9.69
CA HIS A 192 3.71 1.59 10.86
C HIS A 192 3.61 3.11 10.68
N GLY A 193 3.22 3.58 9.49
CA GLY A 193 3.12 5.00 9.14
C GLY A 193 1.71 5.41 8.76
N ALA A 194 1.55 6.61 8.21
CA ALA A 194 0.26 7.14 7.80
C ALA A 194 -0.50 6.23 6.82
N SER A 195 0.21 5.66 5.84
CA SER A 195 -0.36 4.86 4.74
C SER A 195 -0.73 3.43 5.15
N LYS A 196 0.05 2.83 6.05
CA LYS A 196 -0.10 1.46 6.54
C LYS A 196 0.18 1.41 8.03
N GLN A 197 -0.72 0.82 8.79
CA GLN A 197 -0.74 0.85 10.26
C GLN A 197 -0.80 -0.56 10.81
N LYS A 198 0.18 -1.41 10.46
CA LYS A 198 0.25 -2.79 10.98
C LYS A 198 0.22 -2.77 12.51
N GLY A 199 -0.57 -3.67 13.11
CA GLY A 199 -0.77 -3.69 14.55
C GLY A 199 -1.50 -2.46 15.13
N ARG A 200 -2.12 -1.61 14.28
CA ARG A 200 -2.72 -0.33 14.66
C ARG A 200 -1.73 0.65 15.29
N LEU A 201 -0.48 0.62 14.82
CA LEU A 201 0.63 1.40 15.34
C LEU A 201 1.11 2.44 14.31
N ARG A 202 1.47 3.63 14.81
CA ARG A 202 2.02 4.77 14.07
C ARG A 202 3.37 5.19 14.68
N LEU A 203 4.48 4.83 14.05
CA LEU A 203 5.84 5.17 14.50
C LEU A 203 6.40 6.43 13.85
N ASP A 204 5.62 7.08 12.99
CA ASP A 204 5.85 8.42 12.44
C ASP A 204 5.22 9.53 13.30
N THR A 205 4.67 9.21 14.48
CA THR A 205 4.15 10.21 15.42
C THR A 205 4.72 10.04 16.83
N PRO A 206 4.91 11.13 17.59
CA PRO A 206 5.38 11.07 18.97
C PRO A 206 4.56 10.15 19.87
N GLU A 207 3.23 10.17 19.72
CA GLU A 207 2.32 9.40 20.56
C GLU A 207 2.47 7.90 20.33
N GLY A 208 2.61 7.47 19.08
CA GLY A 208 2.73 6.05 18.78
C GLY A 208 4.14 5.51 19.05
N ILE A 209 5.18 6.33 18.94
CA ILE A 209 6.51 6.01 19.46
C ILE A 209 6.44 5.83 20.98
N ALA A 210 5.90 6.79 21.72
CA ALA A 210 5.76 6.68 23.16
C ALA A 210 4.95 5.45 23.60
N GLY A 211 3.95 5.04 22.80
CA GLY A 211 3.10 3.88 23.07
C GLY A 211 3.82 2.52 23.04
N VAL A 212 5.02 2.43 22.47
CA VAL A 212 5.83 1.19 22.43
C VAL A 212 7.06 1.23 23.34
N LEU A 213 7.16 2.27 24.18
CA LEU A 213 8.29 2.52 25.05
C LEU A 213 7.87 2.51 26.52
N THR A 214 8.77 2.01 27.35
CA THR A 214 8.76 2.23 28.79
C THR A 214 9.95 3.13 29.11
N GLU A 215 9.67 4.39 29.45
CA GLU A 215 10.71 5.40 29.71
C GLU A 215 11.72 4.91 30.77
N GLY A 216 13.01 4.97 30.44
CA GLY A 216 14.08 4.52 31.31
C GLY A 216 14.28 3.00 31.41
N ASP A 217 13.37 2.19 30.83
CA ASP A 217 13.45 0.73 30.88
C ASP A 217 13.37 0.09 29.47
N PRO A 218 14.53 -0.11 28.83
CA PRO A 218 14.60 -0.81 27.55
C PRO A 218 14.04 -2.23 27.59
N ALA A 219 14.20 -2.95 28.71
CA ALA A 219 13.79 -4.35 28.81
C ALA A 219 12.26 -4.51 28.83
N GLN A 220 11.52 -3.48 29.24
CA GLN A 220 10.06 -3.42 29.21
C GLN A 220 9.52 -2.67 27.97
N SER A 221 10.37 -2.19 27.07
CA SER A 221 9.95 -1.49 25.87
C SER A 221 9.72 -2.47 24.72
N GLU A 222 8.51 -2.46 24.14
CA GLU A 222 8.15 -3.36 23.04
C GLU A 222 9.04 -3.12 21.81
N LEU A 223 9.41 -1.85 21.54
CA LEU A 223 10.35 -1.52 20.47
C LEU A 223 11.68 -2.28 20.61
N PHE A 224 12.30 -2.17 21.80
CA PHE A 224 13.61 -2.79 22.05
C PHE A 224 13.51 -4.33 22.04
N ARG A 225 12.43 -4.88 22.59
CA ARG A 225 12.16 -6.33 22.54
C ARG A 225 12.15 -6.82 21.10
N ARG A 226 11.36 -6.19 20.22
CA ARG A 226 11.12 -6.64 18.83
C ARG A 226 12.38 -6.63 17.97
N ILE A 227 13.23 -5.61 18.11
CA ILE A 227 14.47 -5.47 17.33
C ILE A 227 15.61 -6.36 17.85
N SER A 228 15.49 -6.88 19.08
CA SER A 228 16.51 -7.71 19.73
C SER A 228 16.21 -9.22 19.65
N LEU A 229 15.11 -9.60 18.98
CA LEU A 229 14.76 -11.01 18.80
C LEU A 229 15.75 -11.71 17.84
N PRO A 230 15.89 -13.05 17.92
CA PRO A 230 16.62 -13.83 16.94
C PRO A 230 16.07 -13.60 15.52
N ALA A 231 16.96 -13.61 14.51
CA ALA A 231 16.60 -13.34 13.12
C ALA A 231 15.58 -14.32 12.51
N ASP A 232 15.40 -15.49 13.11
CA ASP A 232 14.43 -16.51 12.72
C ASP A 232 13.11 -16.45 13.52
N ASP A 233 12.99 -15.51 14.46
CA ASP A 233 11.78 -15.31 15.24
C ASP A 233 10.69 -14.64 14.38
N PHE A 234 9.47 -15.16 14.44
CA PHE A 234 8.33 -14.61 13.68
C PHE A 234 7.93 -13.20 14.14
N ASP A 235 8.24 -12.86 15.38
CA ASP A 235 7.91 -11.58 15.99
C ASP A 235 8.99 -10.51 15.79
N ILE A 236 10.13 -10.83 15.17
CA ILE A 236 11.22 -9.87 14.90
C ILE A 236 10.74 -8.74 13.99
N MET A 237 11.25 -7.54 14.26
CA MET A 237 11.05 -6.38 13.39
C MET A 237 12.40 -5.85 12.88
N PRO A 238 12.51 -5.51 11.57
CA PRO A 238 11.47 -5.67 10.54
C PRO A 238 11.27 -7.15 10.14
N PRO A 239 10.04 -7.55 9.71
CA PRO A 239 9.73 -8.95 9.40
C PRO A 239 10.33 -9.42 8.06
N GLU A 240 10.61 -8.48 7.18
CA GLU A 240 11.28 -8.66 5.90
C GLU A 240 12.22 -7.46 5.70
N GLY A 241 13.37 -7.66 5.07
CA GLY A 241 14.34 -6.59 4.80
C GLY A 241 15.65 -6.74 5.55
N GLU A 242 16.38 -5.64 5.67
CA GLU A 242 17.70 -5.59 6.31
C GLU A 242 17.54 -5.59 7.85
N VAL A 243 18.26 -6.48 8.52
CA VAL A 243 18.27 -6.58 9.98
C VAL A 243 18.80 -5.27 10.59
N ILE A 244 18.23 -4.86 11.72
CA ILE A 244 18.71 -3.69 12.46
C ILE A 244 20.17 -3.92 12.85
N ARG A 245 21.04 -2.96 12.56
CA ARG A 245 22.47 -3.09 12.89
C ARG A 245 22.66 -3.04 14.40
N ASP A 246 23.65 -3.78 14.91
CA ASP A 246 23.95 -3.80 16.35
C ASP A 246 24.15 -2.38 16.93
N GLU A 247 24.73 -1.47 16.16
CA GLU A 247 24.90 -0.06 16.53
C GLU A 247 23.57 0.69 16.72
N GLU A 248 22.56 0.39 15.89
CA GLU A 248 21.22 0.97 15.98
C GLU A 248 20.46 0.36 17.16
N VAL A 249 20.58 -0.95 17.40
CA VAL A 249 20.00 -1.62 18.58
C VAL A 249 20.57 -1.02 19.88
N LEU A 250 21.88 -0.78 19.91
CA LEU A 250 22.54 -0.14 21.05
C LEU A 250 22.11 1.33 21.22
N ALA A 251 21.94 2.07 20.13
CA ALA A 251 21.42 3.43 20.16
C ALA A 251 19.99 3.46 20.74
N VAL A 252 19.11 2.55 20.30
CA VAL A 252 17.75 2.39 20.88
C VAL A 252 17.82 2.10 22.38
N MET A 253 18.67 1.16 22.80
CA MET A 253 18.83 0.83 24.22
C MET A 253 19.22 2.05 25.06
N ARG A 254 20.24 2.80 24.62
CA ARG A 254 20.74 3.98 25.34
C ARG A 254 19.72 5.10 25.34
N TRP A 255 19.11 5.39 24.19
CA TRP A 255 18.09 6.42 24.05
C TRP A 255 16.88 6.17 24.97
N ILE A 256 16.37 4.94 25.05
CA ILE A 256 15.26 4.59 25.95
C ILE A 256 15.67 4.75 27.41
N ARG A 257 16.86 4.23 27.78
CA ARG A 257 17.40 4.35 29.14
C ARG A 257 17.55 5.82 29.56
N ASP A 258 17.92 6.68 28.61
CA ASP A 258 18.16 8.10 28.85
C ASP A 258 16.86 8.95 28.75
N GLY A 259 15.69 8.29 28.71
CA GLY A 259 14.38 8.94 28.82
C GLY A 259 13.60 9.09 27.50
N ALA A 260 14.10 8.50 26.40
CA ALA A 260 13.45 8.53 25.09
C ALA A 260 13.01 9.93 24.63
N VAL A 261 13.83 10.95 24.93
CA VAL A 261 13.48 12.34 24.64
C VAL A 261 13.39 12.53 23.13
N LEU A 262 12.22 12.97 22.67
CA LEU A 262 11.96 13.42 21.30
C LEU A 262 12.33 14.89 21.20
N SER A 263 13.26 15.26 20.31
CA SER A 263 13.54 16.66 20.02
C SER A 263 12.50 17.22 19.05
N SER A 264 12.08 18.47 19.24
CA SER A 264 11.08 19.11 18.40
C SER A 264 11.51 19.31 16.93
N SER A 265 12.78 19.08 16.61
CA SER A 265 13.32 19.14 15.24
C SER A 265 13.13 17.84 14.44
N GLU A 266 12.76 16.74 15.10
CA GLU A 266 12.69 15.41 14.47
C GLU A 266 11.31 15.08 13.87
N PHE A 267 10.30 15.92 14.08
CA PHE A 267 8.96 15.76 13.48
C PHE A 267 8.60 17.01 12.69
N THR A 268 8.45 16.89 11.37
CA THR A 268 7.88 17.96 10.55
C THR A 268 6.36 17.96 10.70
N ASP A 269 5.81 19.04 11.26
CA ASP A 269 4.37 19.31 11.37
C ASP A 269 3.76 19.49 9.97
N ASP A 270 3.33 18.40 9.34
CA ASP A 270 2.43 18.46 8.19
C ASP A 270 0.99 18.70 8.66
N GLY A 271 0.69 19.98 8.96
CA GLY A 271 -0.60 20.54 8.62
C GLY A 271 -1.60 20.80 9.75
N ALA A 272 -1.20 21.31 10.92
CA ALA A 272 -2.14 21.96 11.83
C ALA A 272 -2.18 23.49 11.62
N LYS A 273 -3.05 23.99 10.74
CA LYS A 273 -3.48 25.40 10.78
C LYS A 273 -4.22 25.65 12.09
N VAL A 274 -3.49 26.09 13.11
CA VAL A 274 -4.07 26.71 14.31
C VAL A 274 -4.59 28.09 13.92
N GLU A 275 -5.89 28.20 13.68
CA GLU A 275 -6.58 29.49 13.69
C GLU A 275 -6.45 30.09 15.09
N ARG A 276 -5.48 30.98 15.26
CA ARG A 276 -5.43 31.89 16.41
C ARG A 276 -6.51 32.95 16.23
N GLY A 277 -7.64 32.73 16.88
CA GLY A 277 -8.54 33.81 17.29
C GLY A 277 -7.77 34.78 18.21
N SER A 278 -7.77 36.04 17.83
CA SER A 278 -7.30 37.17 18.65
C SER A 278 -8.50 38.06 19.00
N PRO A 279 -8.41 38.82 20.11
CA PRO A 279 -9.49 39.08 21.06
C PRO A 279 -10.61 40.02 20.60
#